data_AF-A0A1C5RJ74-F1
#
_entry.id   AF-A0A1C5RJ74-F1
#
_cell.length_a   1.000
_cell.length_b   1.000
_cell.length_c   1.000
_cell.angle_alpha   90.00
_cell.angle_beta   90.00
_cell.angle_gamma   90.00
#
_symmetry.space_group_name_H-M   'P 1'
#
loop_
_entity.id
_entity.type
_entity.pdbx_description
1 polymer ?
#
loop_
_entity_poly.entity_id
_entity_poly.type
_entity_poly.pdbx_seq_one_letter_code
_entity_poly.pdbx_strand_id
1 'polypeptide(L)'
;MKIAIYYGGRGLIDDPTLYVINKMQEVLEELHVTVERYHLYELKNTITTLPKTLKEVDGIILATTIEWFGIGGYMQQFLDACWLYGDKEKIASIYMCPVVMSTTYGEREGKLNLENAWEILGGKPCSGLCGYIADIADLEGNEEYNSIIEKKTENIYRTVNQKMASFPASNQAVKQLVSSTRNTDLTPQETEQLSQYAADDSYVKRKKEDIQELTSLFRDLMGTEEQENTEDEYCKELQSHFVPQAGFKAVYKLQLEEKKKPLIIEVNGTEIRVYYGNVNSADVEIQIGRSAVDDIIHGRMTFQRAFMGGLMKMKGDFKVLRTLDQIFQFMDQKL
;
A
#
# COMPACT_ATOMS: atom_id res chain seq x y z
N MET A 1 -19.08 -14.24 32.22
CA MET A 1 -17.80 -14.53 31.54
C MET A 1 -17.94 -14.09 30.10
N LYS A 2 -16.96 -13.36 29.57
CA LYS A 2 -16.98 -12.86 28.19
C LYS A 2 -15.79 -13.40 27.41
N ILE A 3 -16.06 -14.02 26.26
CA ILE A 3 -15.04 -14.55 25.34
C ILE A 3 -15.12 -13.84 24.00
N ALA A 4 -14.00 -13.30 23.51
CA ALA A 4 -13.94 -12.72 22.17
C ALA A 4 -13.25 -13.64 21.17
N ILE A 5 -13.84 -13.82 20.00
CA ILE A 5 -13.27 -14.59 18.88
C ILE A 5 -12.73 -13.59 17.86
N TYR A 6 -11.42 -13.62 17.62
CA TYR A 6 -10.79 -12.86 16.53
C TYR A 6 -10.46 -13.83 15.40
N TYR A 7 -11.13 -13.67 14.27
CA TYR A 7 -10.94 -14.52 13.09
C TYR A 7 -10.12 -13.77 12.04
N GLY A 8 -8.93 -14.28 11.75
CA GLY A 8 -7.94 -13.72 10.83
C GLY A 8 -7.90 -14.35 9.44
N GLY A 9 -8.82 -15.28 9.13
CA GLY A 9 -8.99 -15.82 7.79
C GLY A 9 -9.68 -14.84 6.84
N ARG A 10 -9.94 -15.28 5.60
CA ARG A 10 -10.43 -14.42 4.50
C ARG A 10 -11.95 -14.35 4.41
N GLY A 11 -12.69 -15.11 5.20
CA GLY A 11 -14.15 -15.14 5.13
C GLY A 11 -14.70 -15.95 3.95
N LEU A 12 -13.93 -16.93 3.44
CA LEU A 12 -14.42 -17.85 2.41
C LEU A 12 -15.52 -18.74 3.00
N ILE A 13 -16.56 -19.01 2.21
CA ILE A 13 -17.71 -19.81 2.66
C ILE A 13 -17.27 -21.19 3.16
N ASP A 14 -16.34 -21.82 2.43
CA ASP A 14 -15.84 -23.17 2.72
C ASP A 14 -14.61 -23.15 3.64
N ASP A 15 -14.45 -22.13 4.49
CA ASP A 15 -13.31 -22.03 5.38
C ASP A 15 -13.48 -22.99 6.59
N PRO A 16 -12.59 -23.98 6.78
CA PRO A 16 -12.70 -24.95 7.87
C PRO A 16 -12.57 -24.32 9.25
N THR A 17 -11.82 -23.23 9.40
CA THR A 17 -11.71 -22.51 10.67
C THR A 17 -13.04 -21.84 11.03
N LEU A 18 -13.79 -21.31 10.04
CA LEU A 18 -15.11 -20.72 10.30
C LEU A 18 -16.06 -21.76 10.86
N TYR A 19 -16.09 -22.98 10.29
CA TYR A 19 -16.89 -24.08 10.81
C TYR A 19 -16.56 -24.37 12.28
N VAL A 20 -15.27 -24.51 12.58
CA VAL A 20 -14.79 -24.82 13.93
C VAL A 20 -15.22 -23.74 14.92
N ILE A 21 -14.96 -22.45 14.63
CA ILE A 21 -15.30 -21.38 15.58
C ILE A 21 -16.81 -21.13 15.67
N ASN A 22 -17.59 -21.42 14.62
CA ASN A 22 -19.05 -21.44 14.72
C ASN A 22 -19.48 -22.47 15.75
N LYS A 23 -18.94 -23.70 15.65
CA LYS A 23 -19.29 -24.77 16.59
C LYS A 23 -18.82 -24.47 18.02
N MET A 24 -17.63 -23.89 18.18
CA MET A 24 -17.15 -23.43 19.48
C MET A 24 -18.07 -22.34 20.05
N GLN A 25 -18.54 -21.40 19.23
CA GLN A 25 -19.44 -20.34 19.65
C GLN A 25 -20.78 -20.91 20.15
N GLU A 26 -21.40 -21.84 19.40
CA GLU A 26 -22.64 -22.53 19.83
C GLU A 26 -22.49 -23.14 21.23
N VAL A 27 -21.42 -23.92 21.45
CA VAL A 27 -21.16 -24.59 22.73
C VAL A 27 -20.92 -23.59 23.86
N LEU A 28 -20.23 -22.47 23.59
CA LEU A 28 -20.01 -21.42 24.60
C LEU A 28 -21.32 -20.69 24.96
N GLU A 29 -22.16 -20.41 23.96
CA GLU A 29 -23.46 -19.77 24.18
C GLU A 29 -24.42 -20.67 24.97
N GLU A 30 -24.41 -21.99 24.71
CA GLU A 30 -25.13 -23.00 25.52
C GLU A 30 -24.68 -22.99 26.99
N LEU A 31 -23.38 -22.76 27.23
CA LEU A 31 -22.80 -22.60 28.57
C LEU A 31 -23.02 -21.20 29.17
N HIS A 32 -23.89 -20.37 28.57
CA HIS A 32 -24.24 -19.01 29.00
C HIS A 32 -23.04 -18.05 29.03
N VAL A 33 -22.07 -18.26 28.13
CA VAL A 33 -20.94 -17.35 27.93
C VAL A 33 -21.33 -16.27 26.92
N THR A 34 -21.02 -15.01 27.23
CA THR A 34 -21.16 -13.94 26.23
C THR A 34 -20.03 -14.04 25.22
N VAL A 35 -20.35 -14.36 23.97
CA VAL A 35 -19.38 -14.45 22.87
C VAL A 35 -19.49 -13.22 21.98
N GLU A 36 -18.36 -12.56 21.72
CA GLU A 36 -18.28 -11.51 20.70
C GLU A 36 -17.30 -11.91 19.61
N ARG A 37 -17.69 -11.76 18.36
CA ARG A 37 -16.88 -12.18 17.22
C ARG A 37 -16.46 -11.02 16.36
N TYR A 38 -15.18 -11.00 16.03
CA TYR A 38 -14.52 -9.97 15.23
C TYR A 38 -13.90 -10.63 14.00
N HIS A 39 -14.48 -10.37 12.83
CA HIS A 39 -13.92 -10.76 11.55
C HIS A 39 -12.89 -9.72 11.12
N LEU A 40 -11.59 -10.05 11.25
CA LEU A 40 -10.52 -9.07 11.03
C LEU A 40 -10.48 -8.56 9.59
N TYR A 41 -10.90 -9.37 8.62
CA TYR A 41 -10.98 -8.97 7.21
C TYR A 41 -12.01 -7.86 6.95
N GLU A 42 -13.09 -7.80 7.75
CA GLU A 42 -14.11 -6.74 7.67
C GLU A 42 -13.61 -5.45 8.34
N LEU A 43 -12.77 -5.60 9.36
CA LEU A 43 -12.28 -4.52 10.22
C LEU A 43 -10.89 -4.03 9.82
N LYS A 44 -10.44 -4.31 8.59
CA LYS A 44 -9.06 -4.07 8.09
C LYS A 44 -8.51 -2.66 8.38
N ASN A 45 -9.34 -1.62 8.31
CA ASN A 45 -8.91 -0.22 8.54
C ASN A 45 -8.93 0.16 10.04
N THR A 46 -9.58 -0.64 10.88
CA THR A 46 -9.79 -0.37 12.30
C THR A 46 -9.17 -1.42 13.22
N ILE A 47 -8.37 -2.35 12.67
CA ILE A 47 -7.68 -3.41 13.43
C ILE A 47 -6.84 -2.80 14.55
N THR A 48 -6.18 -1.67 14.30
CA THR A 48 -5.38 -0.94 15.29
C THR A 48 -6.17 -0.52 16.53
N THR A 49 -7.50 -0.35 16.42
CA THR A 49 -8.37 0.01 17.55
C THR A 49 -8.92 -1.20 18.29
N LEU A 50 -8.82 -2.42 17.75
CA LEU A 50 -9.36 -3.62 18.37
C LEU A 50 -8.75 -3.97 19.73
N PRO A 51 -7.49 -3.65 20.08
CA PRO A 51 -6.99 -3.92 21.43
C PRO A 51 -7.85 -3.34 22.56
N LYS A 52 -8.66 -2.30 22.31
CA LYS A 52 -9.61 -1.74 23.29
C LYS A 52 -10.70 -2.73 23.71
N THR A 53 -11.10 -3.66 22.83
CA THR A 53 -12.13 -4.67 23.12
C THR A 53 -11.63 -5.70 24.14
N LEU A 54 -10.31 -5.82 24.33
CA LEU A 54 -9.71 -6.71 25.33
C LEU A 54 -10.00 -6.28 26.78
N LYS A 55 -10.44 -5.04 27.02
CA LYS A 55 -10.73 -4.52 28.38
C LYS A 55 -11.81 -5.32 29.10
N GLU A 56 -12.81 -5.79 28.36
CA GLU A 56 -14.01 -6.43 28.91
C GLU A 56 -14.00 -7.95 28.85
N VAL A 57 -12.97 -8.57 28.24
CA VAL A 57 -12.95 -10.02 28.01
C VAL A 57 -12.15 -10.75 29.09
N ASP A 58 -12.58 -11.96 29.40
CA ASP A 58 -11.92 -12.89 30.31
C ASP A 58 -11.07 -13.92 29.55
N GLY A 59 -11.49 -14.23 28.32
CA GLY A 59 -10.79 -15.13 27.41
C GLY A 59 -10.93 -14.69 25.96
N ILE A 60 -10.04 -15.17 25.11
CA ILE A 60 -10.11 -14.94 23.67
C ILE A 60 -9.84 -16.24 22.90
N ILE A 61 -10.38 -16.30 21.69
CA ILE A 61 -10.05 -17.32 20.69
C ILE A 61 -9.38 -16.61 19.53
N LEU A 62 -8.13 -16.95 19.24
CA LEU A 62 -7.42 -16.49 18.05
C LEU A 62 -7.54 -17.55 16.97
N ALA A 63 -8.30 -17.23 15.92
CA ALA A 63 -8.64 -18.18 14.88
C ALA A 63 -8.06 -17.75 13.54
N THR A 64 -7.36 -18.62 12.83
CA THR A 64 -6.85 -18.31 11.48
C THR A 64 -6.76 -19.54 10.59
N THR A 65 -6.82 -19.32 9.29
CA THR A 65 -6.73 -20.36 8.27
C THR A 65 -5.43 -20.19 7.49
N ILE A 66 -4.64 -21.26 7.42
CA ILE A 66 -3.36 -21.26 6.71
C ILE A 66 -3.56 -21.84 5.32
N GLU A 67 -3.49 -20.95 4.35
CA GLU A 67 -3.56 -21.29 2.93
C GLU A 67 -2.16 -21.41 2.30
N TRP A 68 -1.19 -20.62 2.79
CA TRP A 68 0.19 -20.58 2.27
C TRP A 68 1.24 -20.71 3.37
N PHE A 69 1.45 -19.65 4.16
CA PHE A 69 2.46 -19.64 5.21
C PHE A 69 2.15 -18.62 6.30
N GLY A 70 2.37 -19.01 7.54
CA GLY A 70 2.16 -18.17 8.72
C GLY A 70 0.68 -17.94 9.05
N ILE A 71 0.44 -17.14 10.08
CA ILE A 71 -0.88 -16.92 10.70
C ILE A 71 -1.79 -15.96 9.94
N GLY A 72 -1.37 -15.47 8.76
CA GLY A 72 -2.10 -14.50 7.95
C GLY A 72 -1.87 -13.04 8.37
N GLY A 73 -1.97 -12.13 7.40
CA GLY A 73 -1.65 -10.71 7.59
C GLY A 73 -2.59 -9.99 8.55
N TYR A 74 -3.89 -10.28 8.52
CA TYR A 74 -4.85 -9.65 9.44
C TYR A 74 -4.62 -10.06 10.89
N MET A 75 -4.35 -11.34 11.14
CA MET A 75 -4.02 -11.82 12.49
C MET A 75 -2.71 -11.22 12.99
N GLN A 76 -1.68 -11.15 12.12
CA GLN A 76 -0.42 -10.49 12.45
C GLN A 76 -0.65 -9.02 12.81
N GLN A 77 -1.40 -8.26 12.00
CA GLN A 77 -1.72 -6.86 12.27
C GLN A 77 -2.47 -6.68 13.59
N PHE A 78 -3.37 -7.60 13.94
CA PHE A 78 -4.07 -7.58 15.22
C PHE A 78 -3.10 -7.81 16.40
N LEU A 79 -2.19 -8.77 16.28
CA LEU A 79 -1.18 -9.04 17.31
C LEU A 79 -0.19 -7.88 17.46
N ASP A 80 0.22 -7.26 16.35
CA ASP A 80 1.06 -6.06 16.34
C ASP A 80 0.31 -4.87 16.99
N ALA A 81 -0.98 -4.71 16.71
CA ALA A 81 -1.82 -3.73 17.39
C ALA A 81 -1.93 -4.03 18.89
N CYS A 82 -2.08 -5.28 19.30
CA CYS A 82 -2.04 -5.66 20.72
C CYS A 82 -0.67 -5.37 21.34
N TRP A 83 0.41 -5.50 20.59
CA TRP A 83 1.76 -5.16 21.03
C TRP A 83 1.91 -3.65 21.28
N LEU A 84 1.46 -2.83 20.34
CA LEU A 84 1.61 -1.37 20.38
C LEU A 84 0.59 -0.69 21.29
N TYR A 85 -0.67 -1.13 21.23
CA TYR A 85 -1.80 -0.41 21.82
C TYR A 85 -2.55 -1.18 22.91
N GLY A 86 -2.23 -2.47 23.11
CA GLY A 86 -2.88 -3.30 24.11
C GLY A 86 -2.39 -3.00 25.53
N ASP A 87 -3.35 -2.85 26.45
CA ASP A 87 -3.08 -2.79 27.89
C ASP A 87 -2.47 -4.10 28.38
N LYS A 88 -1.19 -4.07 28.77
CA LYS A 88 -0.41 -5.25 29.16
C LYS A 88 -0.88 -5.85 30.47
N GLU A 89 -1.33 -5.03 31.42
CA GLU A 89 -1.84 -5.51 32.70
C GLU A 89 -3.13 -6.31 32.47
N LYS A 90 -4.01 -5.78 31.61
CA LYS A 90 -5.22 -6.49 31.24
C LYS A 90 -4.90 -7.78 30.47
N ILE A 91 -4.03 -7.73 29.47
CA ILE A 91 -3.64 -8.91 28.67
C ILE A 91 -3.08 -10.03 29.56
N ALA A 92 -2.31 -9.70 30.61
CA ALA A 92 -1.76 -10.69 31.54
C ALA A 92 -2.82 -11.53 32.27
N SER A 93 -4.05 -11.03 32.37
CA SER A 93 -5.17 -11.75 32.96
C SER A 93 -5.95 -12.63 31.97
N ILE A 94 -5.78 -12.42 30.66
CA ILE A 94 -6.60 -13.03 29.61
C ILE A 94 -6.04 -14.39 29.16
N TYR A 95 -6.92 -15.38 29.12
CA TYR A 95 -6.62 -16.69 28.52
C TYR A 95 -6.86 -16.69 27.01
N MET A 96 -5.99 -17.32 26.23
CA MET A 96 -6.11 -17.39 24.77
C MET A 96 -6.09 -18.83 24.28
N CYS A 97 -7.12 -19.20 23.50
CA CYS A 97 -7.20 -20.47 22.80
C CYS A 97 -6.88 -20.27 21.32
N PRO A 98 -5.80 -20.88 20.79
CA PRO A 98 -5.49 -20.80 19.38
C PRO A 98 -6.30 -21.84 18.59
N VAL A 99 -6.90 -21.43 17.48
CA VAL A 99 -7.63 -22.29 16.55
C VAL A 99 -7.06 -22.10 15.15
N VAL A 100 -6.39 -23.11 14.61
CA VAL A 100 -5.70 -23.00 13.33
C VAL A 100 -6.04 -24.16 12.42
N MET A 101 -6.73 -23.89 11.32
CA MET A 101 -6.93 -24.90 10.27
C MET A 101 -6.03 -24.62 9.07
N SER A 102 -5.67 -25.66 8.34
CA SER A 102 -4.96 -25.55 7.07
C SER A 102 -5.69 -26.34 5.98
N THR A 103 -5.65 -25.84 4.76
CA THR A 103 -6.08 -26.57 3.55
C THR A 103 -4.89 -27.19 2.81
N THR A 104 -3.67 -26.90 3.27
CA THR A 104 -2.42 -27.38 2.68
C THR A 104 -1.48 -27.95 3.75
N TYR A 105 -0.80 -27.09 4.50
CA TYR A 105 0.08 -27.45 5.62
C TYR A 105 0.36 -26.22 6.51
N GLY A 106 0.96 -26.43 7.68
CA GLY A 106 1.50 -25.36 8.52
C GLY A 106 0.66 -25.00 9.74
N GLU A 107 -0.45 -25.70 9.98
CA GLU A 107 -1.38 -25.46 11.09
C GLU A 107 -0.72 -25.62 12.45
N ARG A 108 0.26 -26.53 12.58
CA ARG A 108 0.98 -26.77 13.83
C ARG A 108 1.91 -25.59 14.14
N GLU A 109 2.66 -25.13 13.16
CA GLU A 109 3.52 -23.95 13.25
C GLU A 109 2.69 -22.69 13.51
N GLY A 110 1.55 -22.55 12.84
CA GLY A 110 0.61 -21.46 13.05
C GLY A 110 0.08 -21.41 14.48
N LYS A 111 -0.37 -22.56 15.00
CA LYS A 111 -0.83 -22.67 16.38
C LYS A 111 0.27 -22.27 17.37
N LEU A 112 1.48 -22.81 17.19
CA LEU A 112 2.63 -22.47 18.03
C LEU A 112 2.98 -20.97 17.93
N ASN A 113 2.85 -20.37 16.75
CA ASN A 113 3.08 -18.95 16.55
C ASN A 113 2.07 -18.10 17.34
N LEU A 114 0.78 -18.44 17.30
CA LEU A 114 -0.25 -17.76 18.11
C LEU A 114 0.02 -17.89 19.62
N GLU A 115 0.39 -19.09 20.09
CA GLU A 115 0.75 -19.35 21.50
C GLU A 115 1.91 -18.47 21.92
N ASN A 116 3.02 -18.48 21.15
CA ASN A 116 4.20 -17.69 21.41
C ASN A 116 3.91 -16.18 21.40
N ALA A 117 3.17 -15.70 20.40
CA ALA A 117 2.84 -14.28 20.27
C ALA A 117 2.03 -13.79 21.47
N TRP A 118 1.03 -14.57 21.90
CA TRP A 118 0.21 -14.21 23.06
C TRP A 118 0.99 -14.28 24.38
N GLU A 119 1.88 -15.27 24.52
CA GLU A 119 2.80 -15.36 25.66
C GLU A 119 3.72 -14.14 25.74
N ILE A 120 4.30 -13.73 24.60
CA ILE A 120 5.17 -12.53 24.50
C ILE A 120 4.39 -11.26 24.84
N LEU A 121 3.11 -11.17 24.49
CA LEU A 121 2.24 -10.07 24.90
C LEU A 121 1.99 -10.05 26.42
N GLY A 122 2.19 -11.19 27.10
CA GLY A 122 2.06 -11.37 28.55
C GLY A 122 0.84 -12.20 28.95
N GLY A 123 0.01 -12.62 27.98
CA GLY A 123 -1.22 -13.36 28.25
C GLY A 123 -0.99 -14.85 28.50
N LYS A 124 -2.09 -15.58 28.75
CA LYS A 124 -2.05 -17.00 29.15
C LYS A 124 -2.57 -17.90 28.02
N PRO A 125 -1.70 -18.49 27.18
CA PRO A 125 -2.16 -19.46 26.19
C PRO A 125 -2.73 -20.70 26.90
N CYS A 126 -3.80 -21.25 26.34
CA CYS A 126 -4.42 -22.49 26.78
C CYS A 126 -4.47 -23.49 25.62
N SER A 127 -4.94 -24.71 25.91
CA SER A 127 -4.92 -25.79 24.93
C SER A 127 -5.86 -25.51 23.76
N GLY A 128 -5.30 -25.11 22.63
CA GLY A 128 -6.05 -24.88 21.40
C GLY A 128 -6.18 -26.09 20.47
N LEU A 129 -6.76 -25.84 19.31
CA LEU A 129 -7.04 -26.82 18.27
C LEU A 129 -6.28 -26.46 16.98
N CYS A 130 -5.71 -27.46 16.32
CA CYS A 130 -5.21 -27.31 14.96
C CYS A 130 -5.50 -28.56 14.14
N GLY A 131 -5.75 -28.40 12.84
CA GLY A 131 -6.07 -29.52 11.96
C GLY A 131 -5.92 -29.19 10.48
N TYR A 132 -5.61 -30.20 9.69
CA TYR A 132 -5.66 -30.14 8.24
C TYR A 132 -7.02 -30.61 7.77
N ILE A 133 -7.71 -29.79 6.99
CA ILE A 133 -9.02 -30.10 6.40
C ILE A 133 -8.98 -29.66 4.95
N ALA A 134 -9.02 -30.64 4.03
CA ALA A 134 -8.97 -30.38 2.60
C ALA A 134 -10.32 -29.86 2.08
N ASP A 135 -11.42 -30.41 2.60
CA ASP A 135 -12.79 -30.07 2.24
C ASP A 135 -13.63 -29.97 3.52
N ILE A 136 -14.46 -28.94 3.61
CA ILE A 136 -15.36 -28.71 4.75
C ILE A 136 -16.39 -29.85 4.91
N ALA A 137 -16.70 -30.58 3.83
CA ALA A 137 -17.56 -31.75 3.88
C ALA A 137 -17.05 -32.84 4.86
N ASP A 138 -15.73 -32.92 5.05
CA ASP A 138 -15.11 -33.85 6.01
C ASP A 138 -15.42 -33.48 7.47
N LEU A 139 -15.76 -32.21 7.74
CA LEU A 139 -16.15 -31.71 9.06
C LEU A 139 -17.64 -31.88 9.32
N GLU A 140 -18.50 -31.51 8.36
CA GLU A 140 -19.95 -31.50 8.55
C GLU A 140 -20.53 -32.90 8.83
N GLY A 141 -19.94 -33.94 8.24
CA GLY A 141 -20.40 -35.33 8.39
C GLY A 141 -19.76 -36.12 9.53
N ASN A 142 -18.83 -35.55 10.30
CA ASN A 142 -17.99 -36.30 11.22
C ASN A 142 -18.24 -35.97 12.70
N GLU A 143 -18.98 -36.86 13.38
CA GLU A 143 -19.29 -36.73 14.81
C GLU A 143 -18.04 -36.75 15.71
N GLU A 144 -16.97 -37.44 15.33
CA GLU A 144 -15.75 -37.50 16.13
C GLU A 144 -15.05 -36.13 16.15
N TYR A 145 -14.98 -35.44 15.01
CA TYR A 145 -14.43 -34.09 14.92
C TYR A 145 -15.26 -33.08 15.71
N ASN A 146 -16.59 -33.18 15.64
CA ASN A 146 -17.48 -32.34 16.46
C ASN A 146 -17.23 -32.57 17.96
N SER A 147 -17.12 -33.82 18.42
CA SER A 147 -16.79 -34.15 19.81
C SER A 147 -15.41 -33.62 20.24
N ILE A 148 -14.42 -33.59 19.34
CA ILE A 148 -13.12 -32.98 19.62
C ILE A 148 -13.25 -31.46 19.82
N ILE A 149 -14.00 -30.77 18.96
CA ILE A 149 -14.25 -29.33 19.06
C ILE A 149 -14.98 -29.00 20.36
N GLU A 150 -16.03 -29.75 20.71
CA GLU A 150 -16.79 -29.60 21.95
C GLU A 150 -15.90 -29.76 23.18
N LYS A 151 -15.12 -30.85 23.27
CA LYS A 151 -14.20 -31.09 24.40
C LYS A 151 -13.14 -29.99 24.53
N LYS A 152 -12.64 -29.46 23.42
CA LYS A 152 -11.72 -28.31 23.43
C LYS A 152 -12.40 -27.04 23.91
N THR A 153 -13.65 -26.83 23.52
CA THR A 153 -14.46 -25.68 23.93
C THR A 153 -14.80 -25.71 25.41
N GLU A 154 -15.16 -26.88 25.94
CA GLU A 154 -15.38 -27.05 27.38
C GLU A 154 -14.09 -26.80 28.17
N ASN A 155 -12.94 -27.19 27.63
CA ASN A 155 -11.66 -26.96 28.30
C ASN A 155 -11.31 -25.47 28.41
N ILE A 156 -11.54 -24.66 27.36
CA ILE A 156 -11.35 -23.21 27.45
C ILE A 156 -12.34 -22.61 28.46
N TYR A 157 -13.62 -22.99 28.39
CA TYR A 157 -14.63 -22.56 29.35
C TYR A 157 -14.17 -22.80 30.80
N ARG A 158 -13.75 -24.03 31.09
CA ARG A 158 -13.27 -24.43 32.42
C ARG A 158 -12.04 -23.65 32.84
N THR A 159 -11.07 -23.51 31.94
CA THR A 159 -9.80 -22.80 32.21
C THR A 159 -10.04 -21.34 32.58
N VAL A 160 -10.89 -20.64 31.82
CA VAL A 160 -11.24 -19.23 32.06
C VAL A 160 -12.06 -19.10 33.34
N ASN A 161 -13.13 -19.90 33.49
CA ASN A 161 -14.06 -19.82 34.60
C ASN A 161 -13.39 -20.13 35.96
N GLN A 162 -12.48 -21.12 35.98
CA GLN A 162 -11.75 -21.50 37.19
C GLN A 162 -10.46 -20.70 37.41
N LYS A 163 -10.11 -19.79 36.47
CA LYS A 163 -8.85 -19.04 36.50
C LYS A 163 -7.64 -19.95 36.73
N MET A 164 -7.57 -21.06 35.98
CA MET A 164 -6.52 -22.06 36.16
C MET A 164 -5.13 -21.43 36.08
N ALA A 165 -4.26 -21.79 37.02
CA ALA A 165 -2.87 -21.33 37.01
C ALA A 165 -2.13 -21.91 35.80
N SER A 166 -1.26 -21.10 35.19
CA SER A 166 -0.32 -21.56 34.17
C SER A 166 1.10 -21.48 34.73
N PHE A 167 1.98 -22.36 34.27
CA PHE A 167 3.40 -22.24 34.57
C PHE A 167 3.99 -21.01 33.86
N PRO A 168 4.97 -20.32 34.47
CA PRO A 168 5.64 -19.23 33.81
C PRO A 168 6.47 -19.75 32.62
N ALA A 169 6.31 -19.12 31.47
CA ALA A 169 7.06 -19.47 30.26
C ALA A 169 8.41 -18.74 30.22
N SER A 170 9.42 -19.36 29.59
CA SER A 170 10.79 -18.82 29.53
C SER A 170 10.86 -17.49 28.76
N ASN A 171 10.06 -17.34 27.70
CA ASN A 171 9.92 -16.11 26.93
C ASN A 171 9.33 -14.95 27.77
N GLN A 172 8.39 -15.23 28.68
CA GLN A 172 7.85 -14.24 29.62
C GLN A 172 8.90 -13.78 30.63
N ALA A 173 9.72 -14.71 31.13
CA ALA A 173 10.80 -14.40 32.07
C ALA A 173 11.90 -13.54 31.43
N VAL A 174 12.25 -13.80 30.16
CA VAL A 174 13.25 -13.01 29.41
C VAL A 174 12.74 -11.58 29.16
N LYS A 175 11.44 -11.39 28.88
CA LYS A 175 10.87 -10.04 28.71
C LYS A 175 11.06 -9.20 29.97
N GLN A 176 10.81 -9.74 31.16
CA GLN A 176 11.03 -9.01 32.43
C GLN A 176 12.49 -8.57 32.63
N LEU A 177 13.46 -9.31 32.08
CA LEU A 177 14.89 -9.06 32.24
C LEU A 177 15.48 -8.14 31.15
N VAL A 178 14.93 -8.16 29.94
CA VAL A 178 15.56 -7.56 28.74
C VAL A 178 14.75 -6.42 28.12
N SER A 179 13.47 -6.23 28.49
CA SER A 179 12.63 -5.15 27.94
C SER A 179 12.96 -3.77 28.52
N SER A 180 14.17 -3.31 28.24
CA SER A 180 14.60 -1.91 28.23
C SER A 180 14.28 -1.25 26.88
N THR A 181 13.23 -1.70 26.19
CA THR A 181 12.73 -0.99 25.01
C THR A 181 12.06 0.27 25.53
N ARG A 182 12.45 1.44 25.01
CA ARG A 182 11.79 2.72 25.27
C ARG A 182 10.36 2.69 24.72
N ASN A 183 9.48 1.89 25.30
CA ASN A 183 8.07 2.19 25.25
C ASN A 183 7.96 3.51 26.00
N THR A 184 7.63 4.57 25.29
CA THR A 184 7.14 5.79 25.93
C THR A 184 6.05 5.33 26.88
N ASP A 185 6.17 5.60 28.18
CA ASP A 185 5.20 5.22 29.20
C ASP A 185 3.89 6.00 28.96
N LEU A 186 3.19 5.64 27.88
CA LEU A 186 1.89 6.17 27.54
C LEU A 186 0.90 5.53 28.50
N THR A 187 0.07 6.36 29.10
CA THR A 187 -1.09 5.90 29.84
C THR A 187 -2.01 5.10 28.93
N PRO A 188 -2.87 4.22 29.49
CA PRO A 188 -3.87 3.49 28.69
C PRO A 188 -4.76 4.42 27.84
N GLN A 189 -4.99 5.66 28.31
CA GLN A 189 -5.76 6.67 27.59
C GLN A 189 -5.00 7.24 26.39
N GLU A 190 -3.72 7.60 26.56
CA GLU A 190 -2.87 8.09 25.46
C GLU A 190 -2.65 7.01 24.39
N THR A 191 -2.53 5.77 24.82
CA THR A 191 -2.40 4.60 23.94
C THR A 191 -3.65 4.41 23.09
N GLU A 192 -4.83 4.55 23.69
CA GLU A 192 -6.11 4.46 22.98
C GLU A 192 -6.30 5.61 21.99
N GLN A 193 -5.96 6.84 22.37
CA GLN A 193 -5.98 7.98 21.43
C GLN A 193 -5.04 7.73 20.25
N LEU A 194 -3.82 7.25 20.51
CA LEU A 194 -2.85 6.96 19.46
C LEU A 194 -3.32 5.84 18.53
N SER A 195 -4.01 4.82 19.05
CA SER A 195 -4.64 3.79 18.25
C SER A 195 -5.72 4.34 17.31
N GLN A 196 -6.51 5.31 17.77
CA GLN A 196 -7.52 5.98 16.95
C GLN A 196 -6.88 6.85 15.88
N TYR A 197 -5.83 7.61 16.20
CA TYR A 197 -5.07 8.38 15.21
C TYR A 197 -4.39 7.50 14.16
N ALA A 198 -3.86 6.34 14.56
CA ALA A 198 -3.24 5.39 13.63
C ALA A 198 -4.27 4.67 12.73
N ALA A 199 -5.51 4.49 13.21
CA ALA A 199 -6.64 3.98 12.43
C ALA A 199 -7.23 5.04 11.49
N ASP A 200 -7.03 6.32 11.80
CA ASP A 200 -7.63 7.41 11.06
C ASP A 200 -6.86 7.72 9.77
N ASP A 201 -7.25 7.01 8.72
CA ASP A 201 -6.84 7.28 7.33
C ASP A 201 -7.17 8.73 6.90
N SER A 202 -7.96 9.51 7.66
CA SER A 202 -8.24 10.91 7.34
C SER A 202 -6.97 11.77 7.28
N TYR A 203 -5.90 11.45 8.02
CA TYR A 203 -4.64 12.20 7.93
C TYR A 203 -3.90 11.90 6.62
N VAL A 204 -3.96 10.64 6.14
CA VAL A 204 -3.37 10.24 4.84
C VAL A 204 -4.25 10.69 3.68
N LYS A 205 -5.58 10.66 3.84
CA LYS A 205 -6.55 11.21 2.88
C LYS A 205 -6.45 12.73 2.81
N ARG A 206 -6.40 13.46 3.93
CA ARG A 206 -6.11 14.90 3.95
C ARG A 206 -4.77 15.18 3.32
N LYS A 207 -3.70 14.45 3.63
CA LYS A 207 -2.41 14.66 2.93
C LYS A 207 -2.51 14.39 1.42
N LYS A 208 -3.31 13.43 0.96
CA LYS A 208 -3.52 13.16 -0.47
C LYS A 208 -4.42 14.20 -1.14
N GLU A 209 -5.48 14.62 -0.46
CA GLU A 209 -6.40 15.68 -0.87
C GLU A 209 -5.67 17.03 -0.87
N ASP A 210 -4.91 17.35 0.18
CA ASP A 210 -4.00 18.50 0.27
C ASP A 210 -2.89 18.41 -0.77
N ILE A 211 -2.34 17.24 -1.11
CA ILE A 211 -1.38 17.11 -2.23
C ILE A 211 -2.10 17.37 -3.55
N GLN A 212 -3.33 16.88 -3.73
CA GLN A 212 -4.12 17.13 -4.92
C GLN A 212 -4.57 18.59 -5.03
N GLU A 213 -4.93 19.24 -3.92
CA GLU A 213 -5.24 20.65 -3.78
C GLU A 213 -3.99 21.50 -3.95
N LEU A 214 -2.85 21.12 -3.38
CA LEU A 214 -1.57 21.79 -3.63
C LEU A 214 -1.15 21.61 -5.07
N THR A 215 -1.44 20.47 -5.71
CA THR A 215 -1.15 20.22 -7.13
C THR A 215 -2.13 20.98 -8.03
N SER A 216 -3.40 21.14 -7.66
CA SER A 216 -4.37 21.95 -8.40
C SER A 216 -4.13 23.43 -8.18
N LEU A 217 -3.75 23.85 -6.97
CA LEU A 217 -3.33 25.21 -6.65
C LEU A 217 -1.99 25.53 -7.30
N PHE A 218 -1.01 24.61 -7.34
CA PHE A 218 0.20 24.76 -8.15
C PHE A 218 -0.16 24.84 -9.63
N ARG A 219 -1.10 24.02 -10.12
CA ARG A 219 -1.56 24.06 -11.51
C ARG A 219 -2.31 25.35 -11.84
N ASP A 220 -3.07 25.92 -10.91
CA ASP A 220 -3.79 27.18 -11.09
C ASP A 220 -2.86 28.39 -10.93
N LEU A 221 -1.90 28.36 -9.99
CA LEU A 221 -0.86 29.37 -9.84
C LEU A 221 0.12 29.34 -11.03
N MET A 222 0.56 28.15 -11.47
CA MET A 222 1.39 27.98 -12.67
C MET A 222 0.59 28.18 -13.96
N GLY A 223 -0.72 27.94 -13.93
CA GLY A 223 -1.62 28.16 -15.05
C GLY A 223 -1.84 29.65 -15.36
N THR A 224 -1.48 30.54 -14.44
CA THR A 224 -1.64 31.99 -14.60
C THR A 224 -0.30 32.74 -14.76
N GLU A 225 0.85 32.14 -14.40
CA GLU A 225 2.17 32.80 -14.50
C GLU A 225 3.18 32.13 -15.45
N GLU A 226 2.99 30.89 -15.91
CA GLU A 226 3.92 30.25 -16.86
C GLU A 226 3.66 30.58 -18.34
N GLN A 227 2.56 31.25 -18.68
CA GLN A 227 2.23 31.48 -20.09
C GLN A 227 3.06 32.58 -20.78
N GLU A 228 3.75 33.45 -20.04
CA GLU A 228 4.49 34.56 -20.65
C GLU A 228 6.03 34.39 -20.65
N ASN A 229 6.63 33.59 -19.75
CA ASN A 229 8.10 33.51 -19.65
C ASN A 229 8.76 32.34 -20.41
N THR A 230 8.04 31.26 -20.76
CA THR A 230 8.62 30.15 -21.56
C THR A 230 8.61 30.42 -23.07
N GLU A 231 8.07 31.56 -23.53
CA GLU A 231 8.12 31.95 -24.96
C GLU A 231 9.52 32.41 -25.38
N ASP A 232 10.31 32.95 -24.46
CA ASP A 232 11.68 33.40 -24.77
C ASP A 232 12.73 32.29 -24.63
N GLU A 233 12.48 31.28 -23.80
CA GLU A 233 13.46 30.26 -23.43
C GLU A 233 13.81 29.35 -24.61
N TYR A 234 12.80 28.82 -25.32
CA TYR A 234 13.03 28.01 -26.53
C TYR A 234 13.66 28.81 -27.66
N CYS A 235 13.29 30.09 -27.81
CA CYS A 235 13.88 30.97 -28.82
C CYS A 235 15.37 31.19 -28.55
N LYS A 236 15.75 31.42 -27.28
CA LYS A 236 17.15 31.60 -26.87
C LYS A 236 17.97 30.32 -27.04
N GLU A 237 17.45 29.17 -26.63
CA GLU A 237 18.18 27.90 -26.72
C GLU A 237 18.39 27.41 -28.16
N LEU A 238 17.41 27.61 -29.05
CA LEU A 238 17.59 27.33 -30.47
C LEU A 238 18.59 28.30 -31.11
N GLN A 239 18.56 29.58 -30.74
CA GLN A 239 19.53 30.56 -31.25
C GLN A 239 20.96 30.28 -30.77
N SER A 240 21.17 29.82 -29.53
CA SER A 240 22.49 29.56 -28.95
C SER A 240 23.19 28.33 -29.55
N HIS A 241 22.43 27.34 -30.01
CA HIS A 241 22.94 26.07 -30.57
C HIS A 241 22.90 26.01 -32.10
N PHE A 242 22.63 27.15 -32.76
CA PHE A 242 22.61 27.23 -34.22
C PHE A 242 24.02 27.21 -34.82
N VAL A 243 24.24 26.27 -35.73
CA VAL A 243 25.47 26.14 -36.54
C VAL A 243 25.18 26.62 -37.96
N PRO A 244 25.76 27.76 -38.39
CA PRO A 244 25.56 28.32 -39.73
C PRO A 244 25.92 27.35 -40.86
N GLN A 245 25.04 27.23 -41.86
CA GLN A 245 25.29 26.43 -43.06
C GLN A 245 25.18 27.31 -44.31
N ALA A 246 26.32 27.56 -44.97
CA ALA A 246 26.39 28.42 -46.15
C ALA A 246 25.53 27.87 -47.30
N GLY A 247 24.67 28.73 -47.87
CA GLY A 247 23.84 28.41 -49.03
C GLY A 247 22.52 27.69 -48.72
N PHE A 248 22.14 27.54 -47.45
CA PHE A 248 20.87 26.92 -47.05
C PHE A 248 19.84 27.95 -46.61
N LYS A 249 18.62 27.86 -47.12
CA LYS A 249 17.49 28.70 -46.73
C LYS A 249 16.24 27.84 -46.54
N ALA A 250 15.62 27.93 -45.37
CA ALA A 250 14.40 27.21 -45.06
C ALA A 250 13.59 27.89 -43.96
N VAL A 251 12.28 27.72 -44.00
CA VAL A 251 11.33 28.20 -42.99
C VAL A 251 10.60 26.99 -42.38
N TYR A 252 10.77 26.80 -41.08
CA TYR A 252 10.11 25.75 -40.31
C TYR A 252 9.02 26.33 -39.43
N LYS A 253 7.90 25.63 -39.34
CA LYS A 253 6.78 25.98 -38.48
C LYS A 253 6.49 24.82 -37.53
N LEU A 254 6.79 25.00 -36.25
CA LEU A 254 6.60 24.01 -35.20
C LEU A 254 5.33 24.35 -34.41
N GLN A 255 4.29 23.54 -34.61
CA GLN A 255 3.07 23.56 -33.82
C GLN A 255 3.25 22.68 -32.57
N LEU A 256 3.40 23.31 -31.41
CA LEU A 256 3.36 22.60 -30.14
C LEU A 256 1.92 22.26 -29.79
N GLU A 257 1.64 20.99 -29.44
CA GLU A 257 0.27 20.50 -29.19
C GLU A 257 -0.46 21.25 -28.06
N GLU A 258 0.29 21.88 -27.14
CA GLU A 258 -0.22 22.59 -25.97
C GLU A 258 -0.22 24.13 -26.12
N LYS A 259 0.26 24.69 -27.25
CA LYS A 259 0.31 26.15 -27.48
C LYS A 259 -0.56 26.60 -28.66
N LYS A 260 -1.19 27.77 -28.51
CA LYS A 260 -2.03 28.39 -29.56
C LYS A 260 -1.22 29.00 -30.72
N LYS A 261 0.02 29.46 -30.47
CA LYS A 261 0.90 30.07 -31.49
C LYS A 261 2.05 29.11 -31.85
N PRO A 262 2.30 28.84 -33.14
CA PRO A 262 3.44 28.04 -33.55
C PRO A 262 4.76 28.81 -33.41
N LEU A 263 5.84 28.06 -33.21
CA LEU A 263 7.21 28.54 -33.23
C LEU A 263 7.72 28.52 -34.68
N ILE A 264 8.22 29.66 -35.15
CA ILE A 264 8.76 29.82 -36.49
C ILE A 264 10.28 29.87 -36.41
N ILE A 265 10.97 29.08 -37.24
CA ILE A 265 12.43 29.08 -37.39
C ILE A 265 12.72 29.43 -38.85
N GLU A 266 13.27 30.61 -39.10
CA GLU A 266 13.72 31.04 -40.41
C GLU A 266 15.24 30.97 -40.46
N VAL A 267 15.77 30.18 -41.40
CA VAL A 267 17.20 30.04 -41.65
C VAL A 267 17.50 30.69 -42.98
N ASN A 268 18.47 31.61 -43.01
CA ASN A 268 18.92 32.28 -44.22
C ASN A 268 20.46 32.31 -44.26
N GLY A 269 21.05 31.19 -44.65
CA GLY A 269 22.49 31.00 -44.71
C GLY A 269 23.13 31.07 -43.32
N THR A 270 23.70 32.23 -43.00
CA THR A 270 24.40 32.46 -41.73
C THR A 270 23.52 33.05 -40.63
N GLU A 271 22.30 33.47 -40.96
CA GLU A 271 21.37 34.07 -40.01
C GLU A 271 20.23 33.13 -39.67
N ILE A 272 19.84 33.11 -38.40
CA ILE A 272 18.66 32.43 -37.88
C ILE A 272 17.73 33.45 -37.22
N ARG A 273 16.42 33.32 -37.46
CA ARG A 273 15.38 34.03 -36.70
C ARG A 273 14.42 33.00 -36.12
N VAL A 274 14.25 33.04 -34.81
CA VAL A 274 13.34 32.16 -34.08
C VAL A 274 12.34 33.04 -33.33
N TYR A 275 11.05 32.86 -33.59
CA TYR A 275 9.99 33.65 -32.97
C TYR A 275 8.66 32.91 -32.95
N TYR A 276 7.81 33.23 -31.97
CA TYR A 276 6.43 32.76 -31.93
C TYR A 276 5.54 33.65 -32.80
N GLY A 277 4.81 33.06 -33.74
CA GLY A 277 4.02 33.85 -34.67
C GLY A 277 3.34 33.01 -35.73
N ASN A 278 3.01 33.62 -36.85
CA ASN A 278 2.46 32.92 -37.99
C ASN A 278 3.21 33.37 -39.24
N VAL A 279 3.47 32.43 -40.14
CA VAL A 279 4.14 32.69 -41.42
C VAL A 279 3.22 32.30 -42.57
N ASN A 280 3.25 33.07 -43.66
CA ASN A 280 2.36 32.85 -44.80
C ASN A 280 2.71 31.57 -45.59
N SER A 281 3.96 31.12 -45.53
CA SER A 281 4.44 29.90 -46.18
C SER A 281 5.61 29.30 -45.40
N ALA A 282 5.55 28.01 -45.08
CA ALA A 282 6.64 27.25 -44.46
C ALA A 282 7.06 26.09 -45.37
N ASP A 283 8.36 25.82 -45.44
CA ASP A 283 8.92 24.70 -46.21
C ASP A 283 8.64 23.36 -45.53
N VAL A 284 8.60 23.36 -44.19
CA VAL A 284 8.22 22.22 -43.35
C VAL A 284 7.34 22.67 -42.20
N GLU A 285 6.15 22.08 -42.09
CA GLU A 285 5.29 22.18 -40.91
C GLU A 285 5.46 20.93 -40.04
N ILE A 286 5.64 21.15 -38.75
CA ILE A 286 5.93 20.13 -37.74
C ILE A 286 4.88 20.23 -36.66
N GLN A 287 4.32 19.09 -36.23
CA GLN A 287 3.52 18.99 -35.02
C GLN A 287 4.25 18.10 -34.01
N ILE A 288 4.50 18.63 -32.82
CA ILE A 288 5.32 17.97 -31.80
C ILE A 288 4.81 18.28 -30.39
N GLY A 289 4.88 17.32 -29.48
CA GLY A 289 4.54 17.51 -28.07
C GLY A 289 5.63 18.26 -27.30
N ARG A 290 5.27 18.94 -26.20
CA ARG A 290 6.21 19.73 -25.38
C ARG A 290 7.37 18.88 -24.83
N SER A 291 7.06 17.71 -24.27
CA SER A 291 8.06 16.78 -23.75
C SER A 291 9.11 16.37 -24.78
N ALA A 292 8.70 16.19 -26.04
CA ALA A 292 9.59 15.84 -27.13
C ALA A 292 10.49 17.00 -27.55
N VAL A 293 10.01 18.25 -27.48
CA VAL A 293 10.83 19.45 -27.73
C VAL A 293 11.87 19.63 -26.62
N ASP A 294 11.46 19.44 -25.36
CA ASP A 294 12.38 19.51 -24.23
C ASP A 294 13.49 18.46 -24.35
N ASP A 295 13.16 17.21 -24.68
CA ASP A 295 14.16 16.16 -24.87
C ASP A 295 15.11 16.44 -26.05
N ILE A 296 14.68 17.16 -27.08
CA ILE A 296 15.54 17.56 -28.21
C ILE A 296 16.50 18.67 -27.78
N ILE A 297 16.01 19.71 -27.11
CA ILE A 297 16.84 20.85 -26.66
C ILE A 297 17.88 20.41 -25.62
N HIS A 298 17.52 19.47 -24.74
CA HIS A 298 18.45 18.89 -23.78
C HIS A 298 19.37 17.78 -24.37
N GLY A 299 19.37 17.60 -25.70
CA GLY A 299 20.26 16.65 -26.39
C GLY A 299 19.96 15.16 -26.12
N ARG A 300 18.80 14.82 -25.55
CA ARG A 300 18.40 13.42 -25.30
C ARG A 300 17.78 12.76 -26.55
N MET A 301 17.31 13.58 -27.49
CA MET A 301 16.65 13.17 -28.72
C MET A 301 17.02 14.09 -29.90
N THR A 302 16.74 13.65 -31.14
CA THR A 302 16.89 14.48 -32.35
C THR A 302 15.54 14.64 -33.05
N PHE A 303 15.38 15.66 -33.90
CA PHE A 303 14.15 15.88 -34.67
C PHE A 303 13.84 14.67 -35.57
N GLN A 304 14.86 14.05 -36.19
CA GLN A 304 14.67 12.84 -36.99
C GLN A 304 14.20 11.65 -36.14
N ARG A 305 14.77 11.45 -34.94
CA ARG A 305 14.37 10.35 -34.05
C ARG A 305 12.96 10.55 -33.50
N ALA A 306 12.59 11.79 -33.16
CA ALA A 306 11.24 12.13 -32.75
C ALA A 306 10.20 11.82 -33.85
N PHE A 307 10.53 12.12 -35.10
CA PHE A 307 9.69 11.80 -36.25
C PHE A 307 9.58 10.28 -36.48
N MET A 308 10.71 9.56 -36.50
CA MET A 308 10.72 8.10 -36.69
C MET A 308 9.99 7.35 -35.56
N GLY A 309 10.06 7.88 -34.32
CA GLY A 309 9.40 7.32 -33.15
C GLY A 309 7.91 7.64 -33.03
N GLY A 310 7.34 8.40 -33.97
CA GLY A 310 5.92 8.78 -33.97
C GLY A 310 5.54 9.87 -32.96
N LEU A 311 6.52 10.45 -32.25
CA LEU A 311 6.34 11.55 -31.29
C LEU A 311 6.20 12.92 -31.99
N MET A 312 6.47 12.96 -33.29
CA MET A 312 6.40 14.14 -34.13
C MET A 312 5.80 13.79 -35.48
N LYS A 313 4.95 14.67 -36.02
CA LYS A 313 4.39 14.59 -37.37
C LYS A 313 4.96 15.73 -38.21
N MET A 314 5.19 15.50 -39.50
CA MET A 314 5.68 16.53 -40.42
C MET A 314 4.85 16.59 -41.69
N LYS A 315 4.86 17.76 -42.32
CA LYS A 315 4.33 18.02 -43.66
C LYS A 315 5.28 18.96 -44.39
N GLY A 316 5.94 18.48 -45.44
CA GLY A 316 6.97 19.22 -46.17
C GLY A 316 8.06 18.30 -46.73
N ASP A 317 9.18 18.87 -47.17
CA ASP A 317 10.32 18.09 -47.67
C ASP A 317 11.10 17.43 -46.53
N PHE A 318 11.19 16.10 -46.56
CA PHE A 318 11.94 15.30 -45.59
C PHE A 318 13.45 15.62 -45.58
N LYS A 319 14.02 16.01 -46.71
CA LYS A 319 15.44 16.43 -46.76
C LYS A 319 15.67 17.69 -45.94
N VAL A 320 14.72 18.63 -45.97
CA VAL A 320 14.74 19.87 -45.21
C VAL A 320 14.47 19.61 -43.73
N LEU A 321 13.70 18.58 -43.36
CA LEU A 321 13.60 18.16 -41.96
C LEU A 321 14.96 17.67 -41.42
N ARG A 322 15.66 16.83 -42.19
CA ARG A 322 16.94 16.24 -41.76
C ARG A 322 18.03 17.29 -41.52
N THR A 323 17.95 18.44 -42.16
CA THR A 323 18.89 19.54 -41.92
C THR A 323 18.68 20.22 -40.57
N LEU A 324 17.52 20.09 -39.91
CA LEU A 324 17.31 20.61 -38.54
C LEU A 324 18.32 20.00 -37.56
N ASP A 325 18.55 18.69 -37.64
CA ASP A 325 19.53 17.99 -36.79
C ASP A 325 20.99 18.35 -37.14
N GLN A 326 21.23 18.97 -38.30
CA GLN A 326 22.57 19.41 -38.73
C GLN A 326 22.86 20.86 -38.29
N ILE A 327 21.86 21.72 -38.37
CA ILE A 327 21.96 23.13 -37.98
C ILE A 327 21.79 23.36 -36.48
N PHE A 328 21.19 22.41 -35.75
CA PHE A 328 21.09 22.44 -34.29
C PHE A 328 21.82 21.26 -33.68
N GLN A 329 22.98 21.52 -33.08
CA GLN A 329 23.79 20.48 -32.43
C GLN A 329 23.58 20.53 -30.92
N PHE A 330 22.51 19.87 -30.46
CA PHE A 330 22.20 19.74 -29.03
C PHE A 330 22.88 18.53 -28.38
N MET A 331 23.35 17.56 -29.17
CA MET A 331 24.13 16.42 -28.67
C MET A 331 25.62 16.75 -28.70
N ASP A 332 26.25 16.80 -27.53
CA ASP A 332 27.71 16.88 -27.39
C ASP A 332 28.35 15.67 -28.12
N GLN A 333 29.04 15.90 -29.25
CA GLN A 333 29.95 14.91 -29.82
C GLN A 333 31.21 14.83 -28.94
N LYS A 334 31.09 14.22 -27.77
CA LYS A 334 32.24 13.66 -27.05
C LYS A 334 32.29 12.16 -27.31
N LEU A 335 33.10 11.80 -28.30
CA LEU A 335 33.74 10.49 -28.41
C LEU A 335 34.92 10.43 -27.44
#